data_AF-A0A350FYF7-F1
#
_entry.id   AF-A0A350FYF7-F1
#
_cell.length_a   1.000
_cell.length_b   1.000
_cell.length_c   1.000
_cell.angle_alpha   90.00
_cell.angle_beta   90.00
_cell.angle_gamma   90.00
#
_symmetry.space_group_name_H-M   'P 1'
#
loop_
_entity.id
_entity.type
_entity.pdbx_description
1 polymer ?
#
loop_
_entity_poly.entity_id
_entity_poly.type
_entity_poly.pdbx_seq_one_letter_code
_entity_poly.pdbx_strand_id
1 'polypeptide(L)'
;SGGGFLQGYMRIFGQESMGRPDIELESEVNAVKKFFAKQFDESEIPEINAMMVFTSDDVEIDSGDAETPAMKLKQIKDFFRQKAKEKVLSAAEITAIKSRLPE
;
A
#
# COMPACT_ATOMS: atom_id res chain seq x y z
N SER A 1 -31.39 -25.73 29.51
CA SER A 1 -31.59 -25.48 28.08
C SER A 1 -31.56 -23.98 27.86
N GLY A 2 -30.46 -23.40 27.36
CA GLY A 2 -30.32 -21.92 27.32
C GLY A 2 -29.01 -21.37 26.75
N GLY A 3 -28.32 -22.10 25.86
CA GLY A 3 -27.04 -21.68 25.29
C GLY A 3 -27.07 -21.27 23.81
N GLY A 4 -28.13 -21.58 23.07
CA GLY A 4 -28.16 -21.43 21.61
C GLY A 4 -28.26 -19.98 21.11
N PHE A 5 -29.00 -19.12 21.83
CA PHE A 5 -29.25 -17.74 21.37
C PHE A 5 -28.03 -16.84 21.59
N LEU A 6 -27.36 -16.96 22.75
CA LEU A 6 -26.12 -16.26 23.07
C LEU A 6 -24.95 -16.72 22.18
N GLN A 7 -24.84 -18.02 21.87
CA GLN A 7 -23.84 -18.53 20.92
C GLN A 7 -24.07 -18.03 19.49
N GLY A 8 -25.34 -17.92 19.05
CA GLY A 8 -25.68 -17.35 17.74
C GLY A 8 -25.33 -15.87 17.63
N TYR A 9 -25.64 -15.08 18.67
CA TYR A 9 -25.29 -13.67 18.76
C TYR A 9 -23.77 -13.44 18.74
N MET A 10 -23.01 -14.21 19.53
CA MET A 10 -21.54 -14.16 19.52
C MET A 10 -20.91 -14.59 18.18
N ARG A 11 -21.60 -15.39 17.37
CA ARG A 11 -21.10 -15.76 16.03
C ARG A 11 -21.28 -14.64 15.00
N ILE A 12 -22.30 -13.79 15.18
CA ILE A 12 -22.59 -12.65 14.31
C ILE A 12 -21.79 -11.41 14.73
N PHE A 13 -21.60 -11.19 16.03
CA PHE A 13 -20.94 -10.00 16.58
C PHE A 13 -19.51 -10.25 17.09
N GLY A 14 -19.10 -11.51 17.26
CA GLY A 14 -17.73 -11.89 17.61
C GLY A 14 -16.85 -12.22 16.40
N GLN A 15 -17.42 -12.21 15.20
CA GLN A 15 -16.64 -11.98 13.99
C GLN A 15 -16.42 -10.47 13.92
N GLU A 16 -15.31 -9.99 14.50
CA GLU A 16 -14.76 -8.70 14.08
C GLU A 16 -14.78 -8.71 12.54
N SER A 17 -15.40 -7.70 11.93
CA SER A 17 -15.34 -7.60 10.47
C SER A 17 -13.85 -7.60 10.13
N MET A 18 -13.35 -8.67 9.52
CA MET A 18 -12.06 -8.60 8.84
C MET A 18 -12.12 -7.31 8.02
N GLY A 19 -11.16 -6.41 8.26
CA GLY A 19 -11.12 -5.11 7.60
C GLY A 19 -11.28 -5.26 6.08
N ARG A 20 -11.61 -4.17 5.41
CA ARG A 20 -11.68 -4.15 3.94
C ARG A 20 -10.40 -3.50 3.45
N PRO A 21 -9.29 -4.25 3.34
CA PRO A 21 -7.98 -3.67 3.07
C PRO A 21 -7.97 -2.89 1.75
N ASP A 22 -8.77 -3.28 0.76
CA ASP A 22 -8.90 -2.56 -0.50
C ASP A 22 -9.46 -1.13 -0.32
N ILE A 23 -10.51 -0.99 0.51
CA ILE A 23 -11.16 0.31 0.77
C ILE A 23 -10.28 1.15 1.70
N GLU A 24 -9.69 0.51 2.70
CA GLU A 24 -8.78 1.17 3.64
C GLU A 24 -7.57 1.74 2.91
N LEU A 25 -6.99 0.99 1.96
CA LEU A 25 -5.87 1.45 1.15
C LEU A 25 -6.21 2.71 0.33
N GLU A 26 -7.38 2.73 -0.31
CA GLU A 26 -7.83 3.91 -1.07
C GLU A 26 -7.99 5.13 -0.15
N SER A 27 -8.52 4.92 1.05
CA SER A 27 -8.66 5.97 2.08
C SER A 27 -7.30 6.54 2.49
N GLU A 28 -6.31 5.66 2.71
CA GLU A 28 -4.94 6.06 3.08
C GLU A 28 -4.26 6.84 1.95
N VAL A 29 -4.37 6.37 0.70
CA VAL A 29 -3.84 7.11 -0.47
C VAL A 29 -4.46 8.49 -0.57
N ASN A 30 -5.77 8.59 -0.38
CA ASN A 30 -6.49 9.87 -0.39
C ASN A 30 -6.07 10.78 0.78
N ALA A 31 -5.80 10.23 1.96
CA ALA A 31 -5.32 11.00 3.11
C ALA A 31 -3.93 11.60 2.84
N VAL A 32 -3.01 10.81 2.28
CA VAL A 32 -1.67 11.29 1.87
C VAL A 32 -1.78 12.35 0.78
N LYS A 33 -2.65 12.15 -0.22
CA LYS A 33 -2.87 13.15 -1.28
C LYS A 33 -3.37 14.47 -0.72
N LYS A 34 -4.37 14.43 0.17
CA LYS A 34 -4.89 15.63 0.87
C LYS A 34 -3.83 16.28 1.75
N PHE A 35 -2.93 15.52 2.34
CA PHE A 35 -1.81 16.06 3.10
C PHE A 35 -0.86 16.84 2.20
N PHE A 36 -0.45 16.29 1.05
CA PHE A 36 0.42 16.99 0.11
C PHE A 36 -0.24 18.21 -0.54
N ALA A 37 -1.55 18.14 -0.85
CA ALA A 37 -2.29 19.27 -1.42
C ALA A 37 -2.38 20.50 -0.50
N LYS A 38 -2.06 20.35 0.79
CA LYS A 38 -1.95 21.49 1.71
C LYS A 38 -0.59 22.22 1.62
N GLN A 39 0.41 21.59 1.01
CA GLN A 39 1.80 22.06 0.99
C GLN A 39 2.31 22.34 -0.43
N PHE A 40 1.73 21.68 -1.44
CA PHE A 40 2.14 21.74 -2.83
C PHE A 40 0.94 22.00 -3.73
N ASP A 41 1.19 22.61 -4.89
CA ASP A 41 0.21 22.68 -5.96
C ASP A 41 -0.08 21.27 -6.49
N GLU A 42 -1.32 21.00 -6.94
CA GLU A 42 -1.71 19.66 -7.39
C GLU A 42 -0.83 19.09 -8.50
N SER A 43 -0.27 19.96 -9.36
CA SER A 43 0.64 19.57 -10.44
C SER A 43 2.02 19.10 -9.96
N GLU A 44 2.39 19.41 -8.72
CA GLU A 44 3.67 19.03 -8.12
C GLU A 44 3.56 17.79 -7.23
N ILE A 45 2.34 17.33 -6.92
CA ILE A 45 2.12 16.14 -6.10
C ILE A 45 2.52 14.90 -6.92
N PRO A 46 3.53 14.11 -6.49
CA PRO A 46 3.91 12.90 -7.20
C PRO A 46 2.83 11.83 -7.07
N GLU A 47 2.85 10.87 -8.01
CA GLU A 47 2.00 9.67 -7.94
C GLU A 47 2.25 8.91 -6.62
N ILE A 48 1.18 8.73 -5.84
CA ILE A 48 1.22 8.00 -4.59
C ILE A 48 1.06 6.51 -4.91
N ASN A 49 2.10 5.74 -4.63
CA ASN A 49 2.12 4.30 -4.83
C ASN A 49 1.83 3.60 -3.50
N ALA A 50 0.90 2.65 -3.50
CA ALA A 50 0.50 1.90 -2.32
C ALA A 50 0.81 0.41 -2.49
N MET A 51 1.06 -0.28 -1.37
CA MET A 51 1.37 -1.71 -1.34
C MET A 51 0.81 -2.32 -0.07
N MET A 52 0.21 -3.49 -0.19
CA MET A 52 -0.28 -4.27 0.93
C MET A 52 0.82 -5.19 1.46
N VAL A 53 1.16 -5.05 2.74
CA VAL A 53 2.26 -5.80 3.36
C VAL A 53 1.72 -6.72 4.45
N PHE A 54 1.93 -8.02 4.25
CA PHE A 54 1.65 -9.03 5.26
C PHE A 54 2.92 -9.26 6.09
N THR A 55 2.80 -9.06 7.40
CA THR A 55 3.91 -9.20 8.35
C THR A 55 4.05 -10.62 8.90
N SER A 56 2.97 -11.41 8.87
CA SER A 56 3.00 -12.82 9.23
C SER A 56 3.63 -13.66 8.12
N ASP A 57 4.52 -14.57 8.50
CA ASP A 57 5.14 -15.53 7.60
C ASP A 57 4.18 -16.66 7.19
N ASP A 58 3.11 -16.89 7.96
CA ASP A 58 2.16 -18.00 7.79
C ASP A 58 0.99 -17.68 6.85
N VAL A 59 1.05 -16.54 6.14
CA VAL A 59 0.01 -16.13 5.19
C VAL A 59 0.32 -16.70 3.81
N GLU A 60 -0.67 -17.24 3.11
CA GLU A 60 -0.57 -17.50 1.68
C GLU A 60 -1.22 -16.34 0.92
N ILE A 61 -0.49 -15.74 -0.02
CA ILE A 61 -0.95 -14.60 -0.79
C ILE A 61 -1.15 -15.08 -2.23
N ASP A 62 -2.38 -15.05 -2.70
CA ASP A 62 -2.71 -15.18 -4.12
C ASP A 62 -2.99 -13.78 -4.67
N SER A 63 -2.00 -13.23 -5.38
CA SER A 63 -2.05 -11.86 -5.90
C SER A 63 -2.63 -11.76 -7.30
N GLY A 64 -2.96 -12.87 -7.97
CA GLY A 64 -3.53 -12.95 -9.33
C GLY A 64 -3.33 -11.72 -10.21
N ASP A 65 -4.43 -11.02 -10.49
CA ASP A 65 -4.50 -9.76 -11.24
C ASP A 65 -4.78 -8.54 -10.33
N ALA A 66 -4.38 -8.59 -9.06
CA ALA A 66 -4.62 -7.49 -8.13
C ALA A 66 -3.88 -6.23 -8.60
N GLU A 67 -4.61 -5.13 -8.76
CA GLU A 67 -4.04 -3.83 -9.18
C GLU A 67 -3.03 -3.30 -8.17
N THR A 68 -3.28 -3.56 -6.88
CA THR A 68 -2.34 -3.22 -5.81
C THR A 68 -1.40 -4.38 -5.53
N PRO A 69 -0.07 -4.15 -5.48
CA PRO A 69 0.87 -5.19 -5.08
C PRO A 69 0.63 -5.61 -3.63
N ALA A 70 0.51 -6.92 -3.42
CA ALA A 70 0.34 -7.54 -2.12
C ALA A 70 1.46 -8.57 -1.90
N MET A 71 2.23 -8.43 -0.82
CA MET A 71 3.36 -9.33 -0.56
C MET A 71 3.74 -9.42 0.92
N LYS A 72 4.59 -10.41 1.25
CA LYS A 72 5.21 -10.51 2.57
C LYS A 72 6.35 -9.52 2.72
N LEU A 73 6.65 -9.16 3.98
CA LEU A 73 7.76 -8.27 4.32
C LEU A 73 9.11 -8.67 3.66
N LYS A 74 9.41 -9.97 3.61
CA LYS A 74 10.67 -10.49 3.02
C LYS A 74 10.80 -10.22 1.51
N GLN A 75 9.70 -10.02 0.80
CA GLN A 75 9.66 -9.85 -0.66
C GLN A 75 9.83 -8.38 -1.08
N ILE A 76 9.63 -7.43 -0.16
CA ILE A 76 9.65 -5.98 -0.45
C ILE A 76 10.98 -5.53 -1.06
N LYS A 77 12.10 -6.04 -0.54
CA LYS A 77 13.44 -5.67 -1.01
C LYS A 77 13.64 -6.04 -2.49
N ASP A 78 13.23 -7.25 -2.86
CA ASP A 78 13.37 -7.74 -4.23
C ASP A 78 12.42 -7.00 -5.18
N PHE A 79 11.19 -6.72 -4.71
CA PHE A 79 10.24 -5.88 -5.44
C PHE A 79 10.82 -4.51 -5.80
N PHE A 80 11.36 -3.76 -4.82
CA PHE A 80 11.97 -2.46 -5.09
C PHE A 80 13.15 -2.57 -6.04
N ARG A 81 13.97 -3.62 -5.93
CA ARG A 81 15.11 -3.85 -6.83
C ARG A 81 14.67 -4.09 -8.27
N GLN A 82 13.53 -4.78 -8.47
CA GLN A 82 12.95 -4.97 -9.80
C GLN A 82 12.36 -3.65 -10.33
N LYS A 83 11.57 -2.94 -9.53
CA LYS A 83 10.97 -1.65 -9.91
C LYS A 83 12.01 -0.58 -10.26
N ALA A 84 13.13 -0.53 -9.55
CA ALA A 84 14.22 0.39 -9.85
C ALA A 84 14.86 0.13 -11.23
N LYS A 85 14.77 -1.09 -11.77
CA LYS A 85 15.25 -1.40 -13.12
C LYS A 85 14.24 -1.02 -14.21
N GLU A 86 12.95 -0.89 -13.87
CA GLU A 86 11.89 -0.50 -14.80
C GLU A 86 11.89 1.02 -15.04
N LYS A 87 12.02 1.82 -13.96
CA LYS A 87 12.13 3.29 -14.03
C LYS A 87 13.60 3.72 -13.93
N VAL A 88 14.34 3.55 -15.03
CA VAL A 88 15.68 4.15 -15.16
C VAL A 88 15.51 5.57 -15.67
N LEU A 89 15.87 6.56 -14.83
CA LEU A 89 15.96 7.95 -15.26
C LEU A 89 16.90 8.05 -16.47
N SER A 90 16.49 8.80 -17.49
CA SER A 90 17.35 9.06 -18.63
C SER A 90 18.60 9.83 -18.21
N ALA A 91 19.68 9.70 -18.99
CA ALA A 91 20.92 10.43 -18.71
C ALA A 91 20.70 11.96 -18.63
N ALA A 92 19.73 12.49 -19.38
CA ALA A 92 19.35 13.89 -19.34
C ALA A 92 18.70 14.28 -18.00
N GLU A 93 17.75 13.49 -17.50
CA GLU A 93 17.09 13.71 -16.22
C GLU A 93 18.09 13.61 -15.05
N ILE A 94 18.99 12.62 -15.09
CA ILE A 94 20.05 12.47 -14.08
C ILE A 94 20.94 13.71 -14.04
N THR A 95 21.30 14.25 -15.21
CA THR A 95 22.14 15.45 -15.30
C THR A 95 21.42 16.69 -14.76
N ALA A 96 20.13 16.83 -15.06
CA ALA A 96 19.29 17.92 -14.56
C ALA A 96 19.09 17.88 -13.03
N ILE A 97 19.02 16.68 -12.44
CA ILE A 97 18.94 16.51 -10.99
C ILE A 97 20.28 16.84 -10.34
N LYS A 98 21.40 16.34 -10.90
CA LYS A 98 22.76 16.60 -10.37
C LYS A 98 23.12 18.08 -10.35
N SER A 99 22.63 18.88 -11.28
CA SER A 99 22.91 20.32 -11.31
C SER A 99 22.14 21.14 -10.26
N ARG A 100 21.13 20.55 -9.61
CA ARG A 100 20.30 21.21 -8.58
C ARG A 100 20.55 20.71 -7.16
N LEU A 101 21.33 19.65 -6.98
CA LEU A 101 21.72 19.14 -5.67
C LEU A 101 22.90 19.97 -5.12
N PRO A 102 22.87 20.41 -3.85
CA PRO A 102 24.06 20.94 -3.18
C PRO A 102 25.11 19.83 -3.02
N GLU A 103 26.39 20.19 -3.08
CA GLU A 103 27.53 19.25 -2.93
C GLU A 103 27.48 18.40 -1.65
#